data_AF-D8PA43-F1
#
_entry.id   AF-D8PA43-F1
#
_cell.length_a   1.000
_cell.length_b   1.000
_cell.length_c   1.000
_cell.angle_alpha   90.00
_cell.angle_beta   90.00
_cell.angle_gamma   90.00
#
_symmetry.space_group_name_H-M   'P 1'
#
loop_
_entity.id
_entity.type
_entity.pdbx_description
1 polymer ?
#
loop_
_entity_poly.entity_id
_entity_poly.type
_entity_poly.pdbx_seq_one_letter_code
_entity_poly.pdbx_strand_id
1 'polypeptide(L)' 'MADYPIGGGLTLLTALEKNGKFAEFLQTRMTQALETQDPTELHYLLAQLDDFHSYMWRYYKKLASDRPERMNPGV' A
#
# COMPACT_ATOMS: atom_id res chain seq x y z
N MET A 1 2.31 -4.78 -19.32
CA MET A 1 1.61 -4.62 -18.02
C MET A 1 2.63 -4.27 -16.94
N ALA A 2 3.29 -3.13 -17.06
CA ALA A 2 4.39 -2.74 -16.18
C ALA A 2 4.36 -1.22 -16.05
N ASP A 3 3.51 -0.69 -15.17
CA ASP A 3 3.55 0.70 -14.73
C ASP A 3 2.80 0.82 -13.39
N TYR A 4 3.40 0.24 -12.34
CA TYR A 4 3.09 0.66 -10.97
C TYR A 4 4.23 1.59 -10.56
N PRO A 5 4.13 2.92 -10.79
CA PRO A 5 5.24 3.81 -10.52
C PRO A 5 5.56 3.79 -9.02
N ILE A 6 6.79 3.39 -8.72
CA ILE A 6 7.48 3.55 -7.45
C ILE A 6 7.76 5.06 -7.29
N GLY A 7 6.71 5.81 -6.95
CA GLY A 7 6.77 7.27 -6.90
C GLY A 7 5.40 7.87 -7.05
N GLY A 8 4.87 8.44 -5.97
CA GLY A 8 3.64 9.20 -5.97
C GLY A 8 3.69 10.21 -4.83
N GLY A 9 3.07 11.37 -5.03
CA GLY A 9 3.00 12.39 -3.98
C GLY A 9 2.31 11.85 -2.74
N LEU A 10 2.75 12.27 -1.56
CA LEU A 10 2.09 11.95 -0.28
C LEU A 10 0.79 12.77 -0.12
N THR A 11 -0.16 12.59 -1.04
CA THR A 11 -1.45 13.27 -1.04
C THR A 11 -2.57 12.29 -0.67
N LEU A 12 -3.69 12.81 -0.18
CA LEU A 12 -4.86 11.99 0.13
C LEU A 12 -5.36 11.23 -1.09
N LEU A 13 -5.49 11.90 -2.24
CA LEU A 13 -5.97 11.26 -3.48
C LEU A 13 -5.06 10.09 -3.87
N THR A 14 -3.74 10.30 -3.89
CA THR A 14 -2.78 9.24 -4.23
C THR A 14 -2.81 8.08 -3.23
N ALA A 15 -2.96 8.36 -1.94
CA ALA A 15 -3.08 7.31 -0.92
C ALA A 15 -4.36 6.48 -1.10
N LEU A 16 -5.49 7.12 -1.41
CA LEU A 16 -6.77 6.45 -1.69
C LEU A 16 -6.69 5.59 -2.95
N GLU A 17 -6.12 6.12 -4.04
CA GLU A 17 -5.92 5.38 -5.28
C GLU A 17 -5.02 4.15 -5.10
N LYS A 18 -3.89 4.31 -4.38
CA LYS A 18 -2.99 3.19 -4.07
C LYS A 18 -3.68 2.13 -3.22
N ASN A 19 -4.46 2.54 -2.22
CA ASN A 19 -5.23 1.62 -1.38
C ASN A 19 -6.25 0.82 -2.20
N GLY A 20 -7.01 1.46 -3.07
CA GLY A 20 -7.97 0.77 -3.95
C GLY A 20 -7.31 -0.25 -4.87
N LYS A 21 -6.26 0.17 -5.60
CA LYS A 21 -5.51 -0.72 -6.50
C LYS A 21 -4.86 -1.89 -5.77
N PHE A 22 -4.35 -1.65 -4.55
CA PHE A 22 -3.72 -2.70 -3.77
C PHE A 22 -4.74 -3.72 -3.23
N ALA A 23 -5.94 -3.27 -2.83
CA ALA A 23 -7.03 -4.17 -2.45
C ALA A 23 -7.46 -5.08 -3.61
N GLU A 24 -7.64 -4.53 -4.82
CA GLU A 24 -7.95 -5.30 -6.02
C GLU A 24 -6.83 -6.31 -6.35
N PHE A 25 -5.57 -5.89 -6.22
CA PHE A 25 -4.41 -6.75 -6.41
C PHE A 25 -4.38 -7.94 -5.44
N LEU A 26 -4.64 -7.72 -4.15
CA LEU A 26 -4.73 -8.80 -3.16
C LEU A 26 -5.89 -9.73 -3.47
N GLN A 27 -7.08 -9.18 -3.74
CA GLN A 27 -8.27 -9.99 -4.02
C GLN A 27 -8.09 -10.90 -5.24
N THR A 28 -7.43 -10.39 -6.28
CA THR A 28 -7.27 -11.12 -7.55
C THR A 28 -6.03 -12.01 -7.54
N ARG A 29 -4.84 -11.42 -7.49
CA ARG A 29 -3.59 -12.15 -7.72
C ARG A 29 -3.14 -12.95 -6.51
N MET A 30 -3.28 -12.42 -5.29
CA MET A 30 -2.88 -13.15 -4.08
C MET A 30 -3.76 -14.37 -3.85
N THR A 31 -5.09 -14.22 -4.02
CA THR A 31 -6.01 -15.38 -3.96
C THR A 31 -5.61 -16.45 -4.95
N GLN A 32 -5.40 -16.08 -6.22
CA GLN A 32 -5.01 -17.03 -7.27
C GLN A 32 -3.68 -17.74 -6.95
N ALA A 33 -2.66 -16.99 -6.52
CA ALA A 33 -1.34 -17.54 -6.19
C ALA A 33 -1.39 -18.53 -5.02
N LEU A 34 -2.25 -18.25 -4.02
CA LEU A 34 -2.51 -19.14 -2.89
C LEU A 34 -3.25 -20.40 -3.35
N GLU A 35 -4.31 -20.25 -4.14
CA GLU A 35 -5.10 -21.38 -4.67
C GLU A 35 -4.24 -22.33 -5.52
N THR A 36 -3.33 -21.78 -6.33
CA THR A 36 -2.42 -22.59 -7.18
C THR A 36 -1.14 -23.00 -6.48
N GLN A 37 -0.94 -22.58 -5.22
CA GLN A 37 0.27 -22.81 -4.45
C GLN A 37 1.54 -22.41 -5.23
N ASP A 38 1.53 -21.24 -5.88
CA ASP A 38 2.66 -20.74 -6.66
C ASP A 38 3.62 -19.92 -5.77
N PRO A 39 4.78 -20.47 -5.35
CA PRO A 39 5.69 -19.78 -4.46
C PRO A 39 6.40 -18.59 -5.13
N THR A 40 6.55 -18.61 -6.47
CA THR A 40 7.24 -17.54 -7.20
C THR A 40 6.36 -16.32 -7.27
N GLU A 41 5.10 -16.52 -7.65
CA GLU A 41 4.11 -15.45 -7.65
C GLU A 41 3.91 -14.93 -6.23
N LEU A 42 3.76 -15.78 -5.21
CA LEU A 42 3.65 -15.35 -3.81
C LEU A 42 4.83 -14.47 -3.38
N HIS A 43 6.07 -14.85 -3.71
CA HIS A 43 7.23 -14.03 -3.38
C HIS A 43 7.16 -12.64 -4.03
N TYR A 44 6.78 -12.57 -5.31
CA TYR A 44 6.59 -11.30 -6.00
C TYR A 44 5.48 -10.44 -5.35
N LEU A 45 4.35 -11.06 -5.01
CA LEU A 45 3.23 -10.34 -4.40
C LEU A 45 3.57 -9.81 -3.00
N LEU A 46 4.38 -10.55 -2.23
CA LEU A 46 4.88 -10.11 -0.93
C LEU A 46 5.82 -8.90 -1.04
N ALA A 47 6.66 -8.83 -2.08
CA ALA A 47 7.48 -7.65 -2.33
C ALA A 47 6.62 -6.41 -2.62
N GLN A 48 5.53 -6.57 -3.39
CA GLN A 48 4.58 -5.48 -3.64
C GLN A 48 3.84 -5.03 -2.36
N LEU A 49 3.56 -5.96 -1.44
CA LEU A 49 2.99 -5.64 -0.13
C LEU A 49 3.95 -4.80 0.72
N ASP A 50 5.24 -5.13 0.72
CA ASP A 50 6.26 -4.35 1.43
C ASP A 50 6.43 -2.94 0.85
N ASP A 51 6.38 -2.80 -0.48
CA ASP A 51 6.38 -1.50 -1.16
C ASP A 51 5.16 -0.64 -0.77
N PHE A 52 3.96 -1.25 -0.73
CA PHE A 52 2.74 -0.58 -0.29
C PHE A 52 2.84 -0.15 1.17
N HIS A 53 3.29 -1.03 2.06
CA HIS A 53 3.54 -0.73 3.47
C HIS A 53 4.51 0.45 3.62
N SER A 54 5.63 0.42 2.91
CA SER A 54 6.63 1.49 2.91
C SER A 54 6.07 2.83 2.43
N TYR A 55 5.18 2.83 1.44
CA TYR A 55 4.45 4.05 1.04
C TYR A 55 3.50 4.55 2.15
N MET A 56 2.65 3.67 2.69
CA MET A 56 1.67 4.04 3.71
C MET A 56 2.34 4.53 4.99
N TRP A 57 3.49 3.97 5.37
CA TRP A 57 4.29 4.43 6.49
C TRP A 57 4.80 5.87 6.31
N ARG A 58 5.29 6.21 5.11
CA ARG A 58 5.68 7.60 4.79
C ARG A 58 4.48 8.54 4.83
N TYR A 59 3.34 8.10 4.32
CA TYR A 59 2.10 8.89 4.36
C TYR A 59 1.62 9.12 5.80
N TYR A 60 1.68 8.09 6.67
CA TYR A 60 1.43 8.21 8.09
C TYR A 60 2.34 9.24 8.75
N LYS A 61 3.66 9.17 8.52
CA LYS A 61 4.61 10.15 9.08
C LYS A 61 4.30 11.57 8.64
N LYS A 62 3.84 11.76 7.41
CA LYS A 62 3.36 13.06 6.95
C LYS A 62 2.14 13.51 7.74
N LEU A 63 1.11 12.66 7.88
CA LEU A 63 -0.08 13.00 8.66
C LEU A 63 0.25 13.29 10.13
N ALA A 64 1.17 12.55 10.72
CA ALA A 64 1.69 12.77 12.07
C ALA A 64 2.24 14.19 12.25
N SER A 65 2.97 14.69 11.24
CA SER A 65 3.57 16.02 11.23
C SER A 65 2.56 17.12 10.89
N ASP A 66 1.69 16.87 9.91
CA ASP A 66 0.75 17.87 9.37
C ASP A 66 -0.49 18.04 10.25
N ARG A 67 -0.85 17.00 11.03
CA ARG A 67 -2.06 16.92 11.86
C ARG A 67 -1.77 16.28 13.23
N PRO A 68 -0.83 16.84 14.02
CA PRO A 68 -0.46 16.27 15.32
C PRO A 68 -1.63 16.19 16.30
N GLU A 69 -2.62 17.08 16.19
CA GLU A 69 -3.84 17.10 17.00
C GLU A 69 -4.72 15.84 16.79
N ARG A 70 -4.58 15.17 15.64
CA ARG A 70 -5.28 13.90 15.37
C ARG A 70 -4.59 12.69 16.01
N MET A 71 -3.34 12.82 16.43
CA MET A 71 -2.63 11.79 17.19
C MET A 71 -2.89 11.88 18.69
N ASN A 72 -3.08 13.10 19.23
CA ASN A 72 -3.37 13.34 20.63
C ASN A 72 -4.69 14.13 20.80
N PRO A 73 -5.86 13.50 20.61
CA PRO A 73 -7.13 14.17 20.84
C PRO A 73 -7.32 14.35 22.36
N GLY A 74 -6.91 15.52 22.89
CA GLY A 74 -7.17 15.89 24.29
C GLY A 74 -5.98 16.44 25.10
N VAL A 75 -4.87 16.81 24.46
CA VAL A 75 -3.82 17.66 25.08
C VAL A 75 -3.96 19.08 24.55
#